data_AF-A0A2A3T9X4-F1
#
_entry.id   AF-A0A2A3T9X4-F1
#
_cell.length_a   1.000
_cell.length_b   1.000
_cell.length_c   1.000
_cell.angle_alpha   90.00
_cell.angle_beta   90.00
_cell.angle_gamma   90.00
#
_symmetry.space_group_name_H-M   'P 1'
#
loop_
_entity.id
_entity.type
_entity.pdbx_description
1 polymer ?
#
loop_
_entity_poly.entity_id
_entity_poly.type
_entity_poly.pdbx_seq_one_letter_code
_entity_poly.pdbx_strand_id
1 'polypeptide(L)' 'MNPTEINSVYWDEKSKSWKYEIVQVEEYHGYVECQYCQKPLSHNIKTGGEFKVVYVKCGCSRT' A
#
# COMPACT_ATOMS: atom_id res chain seq x y z
N MET A 1 9.08 13.19 5.55
CA MET A 1 9.95 12.29 4.76
C MET A 1 9.06 11.31 4.03
N ASN A 2 9.36 11.03 2.76
CA ASN A 2 8.63 10.02 2.00
C ASN A 2 9.09 8.61 2.43
N PRO A 3 8.20 7.60 2.38
CA PRO A 3 8.58 6.22 2.70
C PRO A 3 9.55 5.66 1.66
N THR A 4 10.55 4.90 2.12
CA THR A 4 11.46 4.12 1.27
C THR A 4 10.98 2.69 1.07
N GLU A 5 10.09 2.22 1.95
CA GLU A 5 9.45 0.91 1.86
C GLU A 5 7.99 1.00 2.31
N ILE A 6 7.14 0.13 1.75
CA ILE A 6 5.71 0.06 2.07
C ILE A 6 5.33 -1.39 2.33
N ASN A 7 4.66 -1.66 3.44
CA ASN A 7 4.04 -2.95 3.73
C ASN A 7 2.70 -3.06 2.97
N SER A 8 2.79 -3.49 1.71
CA SER A 8 1.67 -3.63 0.80
C SER A 8 0.81 -4.83 1.18
N VAL A 9 -0.50 -4.74 0.94
CA VAL A 9 -1.45 -5.84 1.07
C VAL A 9 -2.06 -6.18 -0.29
N TYR A 10 -2.13 -7.46 -0.63
CA TYR A 10 -2.71 -7.94 -1.88
C TYR A 10 -3.51 -9.23 -1.66
N TRP A 11 -4.46 -9.49 -2.55
CA TRP A 11 -5.23 -10.72 -2.53
C TRP A 11 -4.47 -11.83 -3.27
N ASP A 12 -4.10 -12.90 -2.55
CA ASP A 12 -3.48 -14.07 -3.16
C ASP A 12 -4.55 -15.08 -3.58
N GLU A 13 -4.74 -15.23 -4.88
CA GLU A 13 -5.74 -16.12 -5.45
C GLU A 13 -5.50 -17.60 -5.12
N LYS A 14 -4.23 -18.00 -4.95
CA LYS A 14 -3.87 -19.40 -4.69
C LYS A 14 -4.30 -19.84 -3.29
N SER A 15 -4.01 -19.04 -2.29
CA SER A 15 -4.40 -19.33 -0.90
C SER A 15 -5.76 -18.74 -0.51
N LYS A 16 -6.41 -17.98 -1.41
CA LYS A 16 -7.67 -17.27 -1.15
C LYS A 16 -7.59 -16.44 0.15
N SER A 17 -6.49 -15.72 0.32
CA SER A 17 -6.25 -14.91 1.52
C SER A 17 -5.48 -13.63 1.19
N TRP A 18 -5.66 -12.62 2.05
CA TRP A 18 -4.85 -11.41 2.00
C TRP A 18 -3.42 -11.71 2.47
N LYS A 19 -2.43 -11.30 1.69
CA LYS A 19 -1.00 -11.43 1.97
C LYS A 19 -0.35 -10.07 2.04
N TYR A 20 0.82 -10.04 2.65
CA TYR A 20 1.64 -8.85 2.80
C TYR A 20 2.96 -9.03 2.08
N GLU A 21 3.44 -7.96 1.47
CA GLU A 21 4.76 -7.88 0.89
C GLU A 21 5.38 -6.50 1.15
N ILE A 22 6.69 -6.47 1.39
CA ILE A 22 7.42 -5.21 1.46
C ILE A 22 7.79 -4.77 0.05
N VAL A 23 7.30 -3.60 -0.35
CA VAL A 23 7.61 -2.98 -1.64
C VAL A 23 8.60 -1.85 -1.43
N GLN A 24 9.73 -1.90 -2.14
CA GLN A 24 10.73 -0.84 -2.15
C GLN A 24 10.27 0.32 -3.03
N VAL A 25 10.48 1.55 -2.58
CA VAL A 25 10.01 2.78 -3.25
C VAL A 25 11.20 3.47 -3.92
N GLU A 26 11.18 3.56 -5.24
CA GLU A 26 12.17 4.33 -6.02
C GLU A 26 11.76 5.81 -6.10
N GLU A 27 10.48 6.08 -6.41
CA GLU A 27 9.89 7.41 -6.43
C GLU A 27 8.52 7.41 -5.73
N TYR A 28 8.22 8.46 -4.95
CA TYR A 28 6.97 8.58 -4.19
C TYR A 28 6.11 9.71 -4.72
N HIS A 29 4.84 9.41 -5.06
CA HIS A 29 3.92 10.34 -5.71
C HIS A 29 2.65 10.62 -4.89
N GLY A 30 2.61 10.19 -3.62
CA GLY A 30 1.50 10.46 -2.71
C GLY A 30 0.66 9.23 -2.40
N TYR A 31 -0.50 9.47 -1.81
CA TYR A 31 -1.35 8.43 -1.25
C TYR A 31 -2.82 8.85 -1.26
N VAL A 32 -3.71 7.87 -1.17
CA VAL A 32 -5.14 8.09 -0.93
C VAL A 32 -5.44 7.78 0.53
N GLU A 33 -6.18 8.65 1.19
CA GLU A 33 -6.57 8.49 2.59
C GLU A 33 -7.90 7.77 2.77
N CYS A 34 -7.97 6.99 3.85
CA CYS A 34 -9.25 6.54 4.38
C CYS A 34 -10.05 7.74 4.91
N GLN A 35 -11.28 7.90 4.43
CA GLN A 35 -12.16 8.99 4.85
C GLN A 35 -12.53 8.97 6.33
N TYR A 36 -12.33 7.84 7.02
CA TYR A 36 -12.66 7.69 8.44
C TYR A 36 -11.48 7.92 9.37
N CYS A 37 -10.34 7.26 9.13
CA CYS A 37 -9.18 7.34 10.01
C CYS A 37 -8.07 8.27 9.49
N GLN A 38 -8.23 8.83 8.28
CA GLN A 38 -7.25 9.71 7.61
C GLN A 38 -5.84 9.08 7.47
N LYS A 39 -5.76 7.75 7.55
CA LYS A 39 -4.55 6.98 7.27
C LYS A 39 -4.53 6.54 5.80
N PRO A 40 -3.34 6.30 5.21
CA PRO A 40 -3.25 5.80 3.85
C PRO A 40 -4.03 4.48 3.64
N LEU A 41 -4.71 4.39 2.50
CA LEU A 41 -5.30 3.17 1.93
C LEU A 41 -4.46 2.64 0.76
N SER A 42 -3.82 3.55 0.04
CA SER A 42 -2.93 3.22 -1.05
C SER A 42 -1.84 4.27 -1.21
N HIS A 43 -0.75 3.89 -1.86
CA HIS A 43 0.33 4.78 -2.26
C HIS A 43 0.57 4.66 -3.76
N ASN A 44 0.86 5.80 -4.39
CA ASN A 44 1.29 5.88 -5.78
C ASN A 44 2.82 5.97 -5.79
N ILE A 45 3.48 4.94 -6.30
CA ILE A 45 4.94 4.82 -6.27
C ILE A 45 5.48 4.36 -7.61
N LYS A 46 6.76 4.63 -7.85
CA LYS A 46 7.55 3.92 -8.85
C LYS A 46 8.42 2.88 -8.19
N THR A 47 8.49 1.69 -8.78
CA THR A 47 9.33 0.59 -8.30
C THR A 47 9.53 -0.43 -9.41
N GLY A 48 10.75 -0.95 -9.57
CA GLY A 48 11.10 -1.76 -10.72
C GLY A 48 11.00 -0.99 -12.05
N GLY A 49 11.17 0.35 -12.01
CA GLY A 49 11.01 1.21 -13.18
C GLY A 49 9.57 1.51 -13.60
N GLU A 50 8.55 0.92 -12.96
CA GLU A 50 7.14 1.09 -13.31
C GLU A 50 6.35 1.85 -12.23
N PHE A 51 5.38 2.66 -12.67
CA PHE A 51 4.42 3.30 -11.78
C PHE A 51 3.33 2.32 -11.39
N LYS A 52 3.07 2.18 -10.09
CA LYS A 52 2.00 1.34 -9.58
C LYS A 52 1.34 1.92 -8.34
N VAL A 53 0.08 1.52 -8.15
CA VAL A 53 -0.66 1.76 -6.92
C VAL A 53 -0.50 0.53 -6.04
N VAL A 54 0.00 0.72 -4.82
CA VAL A 54 0.06 -0.34 -3.79
C VAL A 54 -0.95 -0.05 -2.71
N TYR A 55 -1.65 -1.07 -2.23
CA TYR A 55 -2.64 -0.94 -1.17
C TYR A 55 -2.03 -1.30 0.17
N VAL A 56 -2.51 -0.70 1.25
CA VAL A 56 -2.10 -1.04 2.61
C VAL A 56 -3.32 -1.41 3.44
N LYS A 57 -3.11 -2.21 4.49
CA LYS A 57 -4.19 -2.50 5.43
C LYS A 57 -4.65 -1.20 6.09
N CYS A 58 -5.94 -0.90 5.94
CA CYS A 58 -6.55 0.26 6.59
C CYS A 58 -6.33 0.21 8.10
N GLY A 59 -5.92 1.34 8.68
CA GLY A 59 -5.71 1.48 10.12
C GLY A 59 -6.99 1.71 10.92
N CYS A 60 -8.17 1.62 10.30
CA CYS A 60 -9.44 1.61 11.01
C CYS A 60 -9.51 0.40 11.95
N SER A 61 -9.89 0.62 13.20
CA SER A 61 -10.14 -0.44 14.18
C SER A 61 -11.55 -1.05 14.06
N ARG A 62 -12.35 -0.64 13.06
CA ARG A 62 -13.68 -1.21 12.81
C ARG A 62 -13.51 -2.57 12.13
N THR A 63 -13.62 -3.63 12.92
CA THR A 63 -13.94 -4.99 12.47
C THR A 63 -15.43 -5.14 12.19
#